data_AF-A0A929ZV71-F1
#
_entry.id   AF-A0A929ZV71-F1
#
_cell.length_a   1.000
_cell.length_b   1.000
_cell.length_c   1.000
_cell.angle_alpha   90.00
_cell.angle_beta   90.00
_cell.angle_gamma   90.00
#
_symmetry.space_group_name_H-M   'P 1'
#
loop_
_entity.id
_entity.type
_entity.pdbx_description
1 polymer ?
#
loop_
_entity_poly.entity_id
_entity_poly.type
_entity_poly.pdbx_seq_one_letter_code
_entity_poly.pdbx_strand_id
1 'polypeptide(L)'
;VFRGAGDFLKLDEILDKFINEFALPNIKNAKQIYEIYEEIPLSIGLNVYRQLNAMPISLTEFEIVEIPEFDFKELKVVDIEDFQKMTFQEGEIGSRYRVGDRVSCDLKTLYDGVNLVIKN
;
A
#
# COMPACT_ATOMS: atom_id res chain seq x y z
N VAL A 1 14.06 20.89 -14.03
CA VAL A 1 14.83 21.95 -13.33
C VAL A 1 13.89 23.11 -13.07
N PHE A 2 13.54 23.38 -11.81
CA PHE A 2 12.82 24.60 -11.45
C PHE A 2 13.73 25.80 -11.78
N ARG A 3 13.23 26.78 -12.55
CA ARG A 3 14.00 27.98 -12.92
C ARG A 3 13.60 29.12 -11.98
N GLY A 4 14.53 29.53 -11.11
CA GLY A 4 14.37 30.65 -10.17
C GLY A 4 15.63 30.82 -9.31
N ALA A 5 15.85 32.00 -8.75
CA ALA A 5 16.94 32.23 -7.80
C ALA A 5 16.69 31.35 -6.56
N GLY A 6 17.43 30.25 -6.45
CA GLY A 6 17.16 29.14 -5.56
C GLY A 6 17.39 29.47 -4.10
N ASP A 7 16.32 29.87 -3.42
CA ASP A 7 16.22 29.78 -1.98
C ASP A 7 15.58 28.43 -1.64
N PHE A 8 16.38 27.47 -1.18
CA PHE A 8 15.91 26.12 -0.88
C PHE A 8 14.77 26.12 0.16
N LEU A 9 14.76 27.09 1.08
CA LEU A 9 13.70 27.22 2.09
C LEU A 9 12.33 27.54 1.46
N LYS A 10 12.31 28.21 0.32
CA LYS A 10 11.05 28.49 -0.41
C LYS A 10 10.50 27.26 -1.12
N LEU A 11 11.35 26.30 -1.48
CA LEU A 11 10.88 25.06 -2.09
C LEU A 11 10.11 24.23 -1.06
N ASP A 12 10.66 24.10 0.14
CA ASP A 12 10.00 23.40 1.25
C ASP A 12 8.66 24.06 1.59
N GLU A 13 8.61 25.40 1.67
CA GLU A 13 7.35 26.13 1.91
C GLU A 13 6.31 25.88 0.80
N ILE A 14 6.74 25.85 -0.47
CA ILE A 14 5.84 25.56 -1.60
C ILE A 14 5.32 24.12 -1.54
N LEU A 15 6.19 23.15 -1.21
CA LEU A 15 5.80 21.75 -1.06
C LEU A 15 4.84 21.58 0.12
N ASP A 16 5.11 22.21 1.25
CA ASP A 16 4.23 22.17 2.42
C ASP A 16 2.86 22.77 2.11
N LYS A 17 2.80 23.91 1.40
CA LYS A 17 1.52 24.49 0.98
C LYS A 17 0.79 23.59 0.00
N PHE A 18 1.49 23.02 -0.98
CA PHE A 18 0.88 22.09 -1.91
C PHE A 18 0.29 20.87 -1.20
N ILE A 19 1.03 20.27 -0.26
CA ILE A 19 0.57 19.13 0.51
C ILE A 19 -0.65 19.54 1.35
N ASN A 20 -0.48 20.52 2.23
CA ASN A 20 -1.46 20.82 3.27
C ASN A 20 -2.70 21.57 2.75
N GLU A 21 -2.55 22.46 1.77
CA GLU A 21 -3.65 23.29 1.26
C GLU A 21 -4.34 22.67 0.04
N PHE A 22 -3.66 21.82 -0.73
CA PHE A 22 -4.23 21.23 -1.94
C PHE A 22 -4.35 19.70 -1.87
N ALA A 23 -3.26 18.97 -1.63
CA ALA A 23 -3.27 17.51 -1.74
C ALA A 23 -4.14 16.86 -0.66
N LEU A 24 -3.93 17.20 0.63
CA LEU A 24 -4.69 16.62 1.73
C LEU A 24 -6.20 16.92 1.66
N PRO A 25 -6.63 18.17 1.41
CA PRO A 25 -8.06 18.47 1.33
C PRO A 25 -8.77 17.78 0.16
N ASN A 26 -8.04 17.43 -0.91
CA ASN A 26 -8.60 16.82 -2.11
C ASN A 26 -8.32 15.32 -2.23
N ILE A 27 -7.64 14.68 -1.26
CA ILE A 27 -7.19 13.30 -1.38
C ILE A 27 -8.36 12.32 -1.61
N LYS A 28 -9.47 12.50 -0.89
CA LYS A 28 -10.70 11.71 -1.05
C LYS A 28 -11.42 11.92 -2.39
N ASN A 29 -11.12 13.02 -3.08
CA ASN A 29 -11.67 13.33 -4.40
C ASN A 29 -10.80 12.70 -5.51
N ALA A 30 -9.59 12.25 -5.17
CA ALA A 30 -8.72 11.57 -6.11
C ALA A 30 -9.35 10.24 -6.50
N LYS A 31 -9.62 10.06 -7.79
CA LYS A 31 -10.08 8.77 -8.35
C LYS A 31 -8.95 7.78 -8.57
N GLN A 32 -7.83 7.98 -7.88
CA GLN A 32 -6.64 7.15 -8.01
C GLN A 32 -6.85 5.86 -7.22
N ILE A 33 -6.58 4.74 -7.87
CA ILE A 33 -6.52 3.43 -7.23
C ILE A 33 -5.06 3.18 -6.85
N TYR A 34 -4.86 2.69 -5.62
CA TYR A 34 -3.58 2.29 -5.06
C TYR A 34 -3.56 0.79 -4.85
N GLU A 35 -2.39 0.20 -5.09
CA GLU A 35 -2.08 -1.15 -4.67
C GLU A 35 -1.73 -1.10 -3.17
N ILE A 36 -2.49 -1.85 -2.38
CA ILE A 36 -2.23 -2.04 -0.95
C ILE A 36 -2.06 -3.53 -0.67
N TYR A 37 -1.42 -3.86 0.43
CA TYR A 37 -0.98 -5.21 0.70
C TYR A 37 -1.56 -5.74 2.01
N GLU A 38 -2.28 -6.85 1.94
CA GLU A 38 -2.74 -7.60 3.10
C GLU A 38 -1.73 -8.69 3.46
N GLU A 39 -1.42 -8.82 4.74
CA GLU A 39 -0.65 -9.95 5.26
C GLU A 39 -1.47 -11.25 5.23
N ILE A 40 -0.89 -12.29 4.65
CA ILE A 40 -1.44 -13.65 4.64
C ILE A 40 -0.98 -14.33 5.93
N PRO A 41 -1.91 -14.78 6.80
CA PRO A 41 -1.54 -15.47 8.01
C PRO A 41 -1.05 -16.90 7.69
N LEU A 42 0.26 -17.04 7.51
CA LEU A 42 0.89 -18.35 7.30
C LEU A 42 1.32 -18.98 8.63
N SER A 43 1.17 -20.30 8.72
CA SER A 43 1.54 -21.10 9.90
C SER A 43 3.05 -21.13 10.21
N ILE A 44 3.89 -20.72 9.24
CA ILE A 44 5.35 -20.86 9.25
C ILE A 44 6.11 -19.59 9.68
N GLY A 45 5.43 -18.56 10.20
CA GLY A 45 6.08 -17.33 10.67
C GLY A 45 6.73 -16.50 9.54
N LEU A 46 6.32 -16.73 8.30
CA LEU A 46 6.73 -15.95 7.13
C LEU A 46 5.74 -14.81 6.90
N ASN A 47 6.27 -13.61 6.68
CA ASN A 47 5.46 -12.43 6.38
C ASN A 47 5.26 -12.32 4.87
N VAL A 48 4.12 -12.82 4.41
CA VAL A 48 3.74 -12.84 3.00
C VAL A 48 2.55 -11.95 2.79
N TYR A 49 2.54 -11.23 1.68
CA TYR A 49 1.59 -10.19 1.39
C TYR A 49 0.95 -10.43 0.03
N ARG A 50 -0.36 -10.22 -0.06
CA ARG A 50 -1.09 -10.17 -1.34
C ARG A 50 -1.59 -8.77 -1.64
N GLN A 51 -1.69 -8.47 -2.92
CA GLN A 51 -2.24 -7.21 -3.40
C GLN A 51 -3.76 -7.16 -3.24
N LEU A 52 -4.25 -5.98 -2.88
CA LEU A 52 -5.62 -5.51 -2.99
C LEU A 52 -5.59 -4.13 -3.62
N ASN A 53 -6.69 -3.72 -4.24
CA ASN A 53 -6.81 -2.40 -4.86
C ASN A 53 -7.75 -1.53 -4.03
N ALA A 54 -7.31 -0.33 -3.69
CA ALA A 54 -8.05 0.56 -2.79
C ALA A 54 -7.98 2.03 -3.20
N MET A 55 -9.00 2.80 -2.83
CA MET A 55 -9.06 4.25 -3.03
C MET A 55 -8.78 4.98 -1.71
N PRO A 56 -8.03 6.08 -1.73
CA PRO A 56 -7.73 6.81 -0.51
C PRO A 56 -8.96 7.55 0.00
N ILE A 57 -9.26 7.39 1.29
CA ILE A 57 -10.24 8.21 2.01
C ILE A 57 -9.52 9.36 2.73
N SER A 58 -8.33 9.06 3.28
CA SER A 58 -7.45 10.01 3.96
C SER A 58 -5.98 9.62 3.69
N LEU A 59 -5.04 10.22 4.41
CA LEU A 59 -3.61 9.86 4.31
C LEU A 59 -3.31 8.43 4.71
N THR A 60 -4.08 7.89 5.65
CA THR A 60 -3.80 6.59 6.25
C THR A 60 -4.93 5.60 6.03
N GLU A 61 -6.10 6.06 5.60
CA GLU A 61 -7.28 5.21 5.42
C GLU A 61 -7.66 5.07 3.95
N PHE A 62 -8.01 3.85 3.58
CA PHE A 62 -8.34 3.44 2.23
C PHE A 62 -9.62 2.60 2.22
N GLU A 63 -10.41 2.72 1.16
CA GLU A 63 -11.56 1.85 0.89
C GLU A 63 -11.17 0.82 -0.17
N ILE A 64 -11.34 -0.47 0.13
CA ILE A 64 -11.05 -1.55 -0.81
C ILE A 64 -12.09 -1.51 -1.93
N VAL A 65 -11.63 -1.39 -3.17
CA VAL A 65 -12.49 -1.34 -4.36
C VAL A 65 -12.43 -2.61 -5.18
N GLU A 66 -11.34 -3.37 -5.07
CA GLU A 66 -11.15 -4.62 -5.80
C GLU A 66 -10.21 -5.57 -5.05
N ILE A 67 -10.52 -6.85 -5.15
CA ILE A 67 -9.71 -7.97 -4.64
C ILE A 67 -9.36 -8.80 -5.88
N PRO A 68 -8.14 -8.64 -6.43
CA PRO A 68 -7.73 -9.39 -7.61
C PRO A 68 -7.84 -10.90 -7.38
N GLU A 69 -8.07 -11.65 -8.47
CA GLU A 69 -7.94 -13.10 -8.42
C GLU A 69 -6.52 -13.46 -7.97
N PHE A 70 -6.42 -14.43 -7.08
CA PHE A 70 -5.16 -14.77 -6.46
C PHE A 70 -4.19 -15.42 -7.45
N ASP A 71 -3.04 -14.78 -7.70
CA ASP A 71 -1.88 -15.36 -8.40
C ASP A 71 -0.65 -15.34 -7.47
N PHE A 72 -0.01 -16.51 -7.31
CA PHE A 72 1.23 -16.66 -6.54
C PHE A 72 2.36 -15.73 -7.02
N LYS A 73 2.36 -15.31 -8.29
CA LYS A 73 3.36 -14.38 -8.84
C LYS A 73 3.23 -12.96 -8.31
N GLU A 74 2.06 -12.59 -7.78
CA GLU A 74 1.77 -11.25 -7.28
C GLU A 74 2.02 -11.11 -5.77
N LEU A 75 2.49 -12.19 -5.14
CA LEU A 75 2.88 -12.17 -3.73
C LEU A 75 4.10 -11.30 -3.49
N LYS A 76 4.10 -10.63 -2.34
CA LYS A 76 5.26 -9.91 -1.82
C LYS A 76 5.71 -10.49 -0.49
N VAL A 77 7.01 -10.38 -0.26
CA VAL A 77 7.68 -10.82 0.97
C VAL A 77 8.57 -9.70 1.50
N VAL A 78 8.99 -9.84 2.75
CA VAL A 78 10.05 -8.99 3.31
C VAL A 78 11.41 -9.42 2.78
N ASP A 79 11.69 -10.72 2.77
CA ASP A 79 12.94 -11.31 2.29
C ASP A 79 12.67 -12.25 1.10
N ILE A 80 13.39 -12.05 -0.01
CA ILE A 80 13.28 -12.85 -1.23
C ILE A 80 13.56 -14.35 -0.95
N GLU A 81 14.41 -14.68 0.02
CA GLU A 81 14.73 -16.06 0.37
C GLU A 81 13.52 -16.83 0.94
N ASP A 82 12.52 -16.12 1.46
CA ASP A 82 11.33 -16.74 2.04
C ASP A 82 10.40 -17.35 0.99
N PHE A 83 10.47 -16.91 -0.28
CA PHE A 83 9.75 -17.57 -1.38
C PHE A 83 10.14 -19.05 -1.54
N GLN A 84 11.40 -19.39 -1.27
CA GLN A 84 11.88 -20.78 -1.39
C GLN A 84 11.32 -21.69 -0.30
N LYS A 85 10.83 -21.10 0.80
CA LYS A 85 10.28 -21.80 1.97
C LYS A 85 8.75 -21.88 1.94
N MET A 86 8.10 -21.24 0.96
CA MET A 86 6.64 -21.24 0.86
C MET A 86 6.13 -22.56 0.30
N THR A 87 5.37 -23.28 1.12
CA THR A 87 4.46 -24.34 0.67
C THR A 87 3.04 -23.90 1.00
N PHE A 88 2.25 -23.58 -0.02
CA PHE A 88 0.84 -23.21 0.16
C PHE A 88 -0.05 -24.45 0.12
N GLN A 89 -1.00 -24.54 1.05
CA GLN A 89 -2.12 -25.47 0.93
C GLN A 89 -3.29 -24.74 0.26
N GLU A 90 -3.92 -25.37 -0.74
CA GLU A 90 -5.16 -24.87 -1.34
C GLU A 90 -6.21 -24.67 -0.23
N GLY A 91 -6.56 -23.40 0.05
CA GLY A 91 -7.54 -23.03 1.08
C GLY A 91 -7.06 -21.96 2.07
N GLU A 92 -5.76 -21.72 2.21
CA GLU A 92 -5.19 -20.75 3.18
C GLU A 92 -5.19 -19.29 2.70
N ILE A 93 -5.72 -19.02 1.51
CA ILE A 93 -5.39 -17.81 0.74
C ILE A 93 -6.60 -16.93 0.42
N GLY A 94 -7.71 -17.09 1.14
CA GLY A 94 -8.88 -16.20 1.01
C GLY A 94 -8.60 -14.78 1.53
N SER A 95 -9.22 -13.77 0.93
CA SER A 95 -9.23 -12.41 1.50
C SER A 95 -9.98 -12.36 2.81
N ARG A 96 -9.34 -11.80 3.86
CA ARG A 96 -10.04 -11.47 5.11
C ARG A 96 -10.92 -10.24 4.93
N TYR A 97 -10.65 -9.46 3.89
CA TYR A 97 -11.39 -8.25 3.54
C TYR A 97 -12.36 -8.47 2.38
N ARG A 98 -13.26 -7.51 2.21
CA ARG A 98 -14.26 -7.44 1.15
C ARG A 98 -14.21 -6.06 0.48
N VAL A 99 -14.74 -5.99 -0.75
CA VAL A 99 -14.95 -4.71 -1.42
C VAL A 99 -15.91 -3.85 -0.58
N GLY A 100 -15.54 -2.59 -0.36
CA GLY A 100 -16.20 -1.63 0.52
C GLY A 100 -15.62 -1.55 1.94
N ASP A 101 -14.74 -2.47 2.34
CA ASP A 101 -14.09 -2.41 3.64
C ASP A 101 -13.13 -1.22 3.71
N ARG A 102 -13.12 -0.55 4.87
CA ARG A 102 -12.19 0.54 5.17
C ARG A 102 -11.04 0.03 6.00
N VAL A 103 -9.82 0.31 5.55
CA VAL A 103 -8.60 -0.19 6.16
C VAL A 103 -7.61 0.94 6.39
N SER A 104 -6.87 0.85 7.49
CA SER A 104 -5.71 1.71 7.72
C SER A 104 -4.46 1.05 7.15
N CYS A 105 -3.59 1.82 6.51
CA CYS A 105 -2.32 1.33 5.98
C CYS A 105 -1.12 2.03 6.62
N ASP A 106 0.01 1.32 6.65
CA ASP A 106 1.35 1.85 6.96
C ASP A 106 2.30 1.60 5.79
N LEU A 107 3.33 2.44 5.68
CA LEU A 107 4.42 2.19 4.74
C LEU A 107 5.36 1.13 5.32
N LYS A 108 5.58 0.05 4.56
CA LYS A 108 6.49 -1.03 4.93
C LYS A 108 7.44 -1.33 3.78
N THR A 109 8.71 -1.56 4.09
CA THR A 109 9.69 -2.02 3.10
C THR A 109 9.52 -3.52 2.89
N LEU A 110 9.10 -3.88 1.67
CA LEU A 110 9.07 -5.24 1.14
C LEU A 110 10.26 -5.43 0.18
N TYR A 111 10.46 -6.64 -0.34
CA TYR A 111 11.63 -6.99 -1.14
C TYR A 111 11.83 -6.09 -2.39
N ASP A 112 10.74 -5.55 -2.93
CA ASP A 112 10.72 -4.73 -4.14
C ASP A 112 10.62 -3.22 -3.88
N GLY A 113 10.52 -2.81 -2.61
CA GLY A 113 10.49 -1.40 -2.22
C GLY A 113 9.52 -1.08 -1.09
N VAL A 114 9.23 0.22 -0.93
CA VAL A 114 8.29 0.72 0.06
C VAL A 114 6.86 0.58 -0.48
N ASN A 115 6.02 -0.14 0.24
CA ASN A 115 4.65 -0.45 -0.15
C ASN A 115 3.65 -0.08 0.95
N LEU A 116 2.39 0.14 0.60
CA LEU A 116 1.28 0.34 1.54
C LEU A 116 0.80 -1.03 2.06
N VAL A 117 0.95 -1.29 3.35
CA VAL A 117 0.53 -2.55 3.99
C VAL A 117 -0.59 -2.25 4.99
N ILE A 118 -1.66 -3.05 4.96
CA ILE A 118 -2.78 -2.92 5.88
C ILE A 118 -2.31 -3.20 7.31
N LYS A 119 -2.67 -2.31 8.24
CA LYS A 119 -2.40 -2.49 9.68
C LYS A 119 -3.23 -3.66 10.21
N ASN A 120 -2.56 -4.62 10.84
CA ASN A 120 -3.21 -5.70 11.60
C ASN A 120 -3.79 -5.17 12.92
#